data_AF-S7VLV4-F1
#
_entry.id   AF-S7VLV4-F1
#
_cell.length_a   1.000
_cell.length_b   1.000
_cell.length_c   1.000
_cell.angle_alpha   90.00
_cell.angle_beta   90.00
_cell.angle_gamma   90.00
#
_symmetry.space_group_name_H-M   'P 1'
#
loop_
_entity.id
_entity.type
_entity.pdbx_description
1 polymer ?
#
loop_
_entity_poly.entity_id
_entity_poly.type
_entity_poly.pdbx_seq_one_letter_code
_entity_poly.pdbx_strand_id
1 'polypeptide(L)'
;MLITLNQELEDSTTYVFNFQKSIQDIAESNPAERLKLVFSTGSTIDSLTVSGKVDYWFPKAKEDYEDLLVGLYIDQDTLDLFSSAPYYIAQVDTAGKFEITNIKAGTFRAYAWYDDNNSLKTEYRSEPYGFISEPIEVNKNLEDLQININRARFESIKNQQVFQFRK
;
A
#
# COMPACT_ATOMS: atom_id res chain seq x y z
N MET A 1 25.23 -11.86 1.77
CA MET A 1 24.22 -11.04 2.45
C MET A 1 23.67 -11.84 3.61
N LEU A 2 23.65 -11.29 4.82
CA LEU A 2 23.07 -11.91 6.02
C LEU A 2 21.88 -11.04 6.44
N ILE A 3 20.70 -11.65 6.59
CA ILE A 3 19.48 -10.95 7.04
C ILE A 3 19.21 -11.41 8.48
N THR A 4 19.17 -10.47 9.41
CA THR A 4 18.83 -10.72 10.82
C THR A 4 17.47 -10.11 11.11
N LEU A 5 16.56 -10.91 11.68
CA LEU A 5 15.24 -10.47 12.09
C LEU A 5 15.26 -10.12 13.58
N ASN A 6 14.65 -8.99 13.95
CA ASN A 6 14.61 -8.51 15.33
C ASN A 6 13.42 -9.09 16.13
N GLN A 7 12.64 -9.98 15.51
CA GLN A 7 11.45 -10.58 16.09
C GLN A 7 11.34 -12.04 15.67
N GLU A 8 10.66 -12.82 16.51
CA GLU A 8 10.33 -14.21 16.19
C GLU A 8 9.29 -14.24 15.07
N LEU A 9 9.39 -15.25 14.20
CA LEU A 9 8.44 -15.48 13.14
C LEU A 9 7.27 -16.31 13.67
N GLU A 10 6.06 -15.92 13.32
CA GLU A 10 4.86 -16.69 13.59
C GLU A 10 4.94 -18.04 12.86
N ASP A 11 4.48 -19.10 13.54
CA ASP A 11 4.41 -20.43 12.95
C ASP A 11 3.40 -20.47 11.80
N SER A 12 3.61 -21.38 10.84
CA SER A 12 2.68 -21.64 9.73
C SER A 12 2.24 -20.39 8.95
N THR A 13 3.19 -19.49 8.69
CA THR A 13 2.95 -18.17 8.10
C THR A 13 3.91 -17.87 6.94
N THR A 14 3.35 -17.29 5.87
CA THR A 14 4.13 -16.84 4.71
C THR A 14 4.62 -15.42 4.89
N TYR A 15 5.93 -15.22 4.73
CA TYR A 15 6.58 -13.91 4.82
C TYR A 15 7.07 -13.46 3.45
N VAL A 16 6.79 -12.20 3.12
CA VAL A 16 7.23 -11.56 1.88
C VAL A 16 8.12 -10.37 2.23
N PHE A 17 9.39 -10.45 1.82
CA PHE A 17 10.35 -9.36 1.94
C PHE A 17 10.45 -8.64 0.60
N ASN A 18 9.86 -7.44 0.52
CA ASN A 18 9.95 -6.58 -0.65
C ASN A 18 11.17 -5.67 -0.53
N PHE A 19 12.09 -5.75 -1.50
CA PHE A 19 13.30 -4.92 -1.52
C PHE A 19 13.07 -3.53 -2.11
N GLN A 20 11.85 -3.24 -2.57
CA GLN A 20 11.37 -1.93 -3.06
C GLN A 20 12.44 -1.15 -3.85
N LYS A 21 12.77 0.08 -3.42
CA LYS A 21 13.81 0.94 -4.01
C LYS A 21 15.23 0.68 -3.48
N SER A 22 15.41 -0.25 -2.53
CA SER A 22 16.67 -0.40 -1.77
C SER A 22 17.81 -1.03 -2.57
N ILE A 23 17.56 -1.53 -3.78
CA ILE A 23 18.56 -2.10 -4.68
C ILE A 23 18.74 -1.17 -5.88
N GLN A 24 19.20 0.05 -5.62
CA GLN A 24 19.35 1.07 -6.66
C GLN A 24 20.74 1.10 -7.31
N ASP A 25 21.74 0.36 -6.80
CA ASP A 25 23.15 0.68 -7.10
C ASP A 25 24.03 -0.46 -7.66
N ILE A 26 23.47 -1.55 -8.23
CA ILE A 26 24.29 -2.69 -8.70
C ILE A 26 24.17 -3.02 -10.20
N ALA A 27 23.21 -2.48 -10.94
CA ALA A 27 23.12 -2.77 -12.38
C ALA A 27 22.69 -1.55 -13.21
N GLU A 28 23.60 -1.09 -14.06
CA GLU A 28 23.31 -0.17 -15.16
C GLU A 28 22.18 -0.71 -16.06
N SER A 29 21.27 0.19 -16.42
CA SER A 29 20.34 0.12 -17.57
C SER A 29 19.12 -0.80 -17.52
N ASN A 30 18.71 -1.31 -16.37
CA ASN A 30 17.30 -1.70 -16.19
C ASN A 30 16.92 -1.59 -14.70
N PRO A 31 15.82 -0.91 -14.33
CA PRO A 31 15.35 -0.96 -12.95
C PRO A 31 15.11 -2.43 -12.60
N ALA A 32 15.73 -2.91 -11.53
CA ALA A 32 15.42 -4.24 -11.01
C ALA A 32 13.95 -4.23 -10.59
N GLU A 33 13.06 -4.70 -11.45
CA GLU A 33 11.62 -4.68 -11.18
C GLU A 33 11.34 -5.55 -9.94
N ARG A 34 11.08 -4.87 -8.82
CA ARG A 34 10.37 -5.37 -7.63
C ARG A 34 10.89 -6.71 -7.11
N LEU A 35 12.18 -6.77 -6.77
CA LEU A 35 12.74 -7.97 -6.12
C LEU A 35 11.99 -8.24 -4.81
N LYS A 36 11.52 -9.49 -4.66
CA LYS A 36 10.95 -9.99 -3.41
C LYS A 36 11.50 -11.37 -3.06
N LEU A 37 11.63 -11.64 -1.77
CA LEU A 37 11.90 -12.96 -1.22
C LEU A 37 10.66 -13.46 -0.49
N VAL A 38 10.22 -14.69 -0.80
CA VAL A 38 9.06 -15.32 -0.18
C VAL A 38 9.49 -16.62 0.49
N PHE A 39 9.10 -16.82 1.74
CA PHE A 39 9.29 -18.09 2.45
C PHE A 39 8.14 -18.33 3.43
N SER A 40 8.04 -19.56 3.94
CA SER A 40 7.03 -19.95 4.93
C SER A 40 7.70 -20.63 6.12
N THR A 41 7.17 -20.39 7.32
CA THR A 41 7.48 -21.17 8.52
C THR A 41 6.66 -22.46 8.61
N GLY A 42 5.63 -22.61 7.75
CA GLY A 42 4.82 -23.82 7.64
C GLY A 42 5.23 -24.76 6.50
N SER A 43 4.38 -25.74 6.24
CA SER A 43 4.58 -26.71 5.15
C SER A 43 4.24 -26.18 3.75
N THR A 44 3.51 -25.06 3.68
CA THR A 44 3.02 -24.47 2.43
C THR A 44 3.22 -22.96 2.41
N ILE A 45 3.34 -22.42 1.20
CA ILE A 45 3.32 -20.98 0.93
C ILE A 45 1.89 -20.59 0.56
N ASP A 46 1.38 -19.54 1.20
CA ASP A 46 0.11 -18.92 0.86
C ASP A 46 0.16 -18.40 -0.57
N SER A 47 -0.97 -18.47 -1.29
CA SER A 47 -0.98 -18.29 -2.75
C SER A 47 -2.06 -17.35 -3.27
N LEU A 48 -2.97 -16.86 -2.41
CA LEU A 48 -4.03 -15.97 -2.87
C LEU A 48 -3.45 -14.63 -3.33
N THR A 49 -4.13 -14.03 -4.29
CA THR A 49 -3.78 -12.72 -4.85
C THR A 49 -4.92 -11.73 -4.70
N VAL A 50 -4.58 -10.45 -4.55
CA VAL A 50 -5.50 -9.33 -4.64
C VAL A 50 -4.89 -8.33 -5.63
N SER A 51 -5.60 -8.06 -6.72
CA SER A 51 -5.17 -7.16 -7.77
C SER A 51 -6.23 -6.12 -8.10
N GLY A 52 -5.81 -5.01 -8.68
CA GLY A 52 -6.72 -3.92 -8.95
C GLY A 52 -6.03 -2.66 -9.42
N LYS A 53 -6.73 -1.53 -9.24
CA LYS A 53 -6.29 -0.20 -9.61
C LYS A 53 -6.46 0.81 -8.50
N VAL A 54 -5.53 1.75 -8.46
CA VAL A 54 -5.65 2.99 -7.72
C VAL A 54 -5.89 4.12 -8.70
N ASP A 55 -6.87 4.97 -8.40
CA ASP A 55 -7.13 6.21 -9.15
C ASP A 55 -7.34 7.39 -8.20
N TYR A 56 -7.46 8.58 -8.77
CA TYR A 56 -7.76 9.79 -8.04
C TYR A 56 -9.25 10.10 -8.16
N TRP A 57 -9.86 10.59 -7.08
CA TRP A 57 -11.22 11.14 -7.14
C TRP A 57 -11.36 12.28 -8.16
N PHE A 58 -10.29 13.04 -8.37
CA PHE A 58 -10.23 14.15 -9.33
C PHE A 58 -9.00 13.99 -10.23
N PRO A 59 -9.16 13.27 -11.35
CA PRO A 59 -8.03 12.99 -12.22
C PRO A 59 -7.61 14.23 -13.04
N LYS A 60 -6.33 14.30 -13.38
CA LYS A 60 -5.69 15.26 -14.29
C LYS A 60 -5.27 14.53 -15.56
N ALA A 61 -4.87 15.31 -16.57
CA ALA A 61 -4.40 14.77 -17.84
C ALA A 61 -3.19 13.83 -17.72
N LYS A 62 -2.38 13.99 -16.67
CA LYS A 62 -1.28 13.08 -16.33
C LYS A 62 -1.32 12.82 -14.83
N GLU A 63 -1.48 11.56 -14.48
CA GLU A 63 -1.38 11.08 -13.11
C GLU A 63 0.03 10.65 -12.76
N ASP A 64 0.30 10.66 -11.46
CA ASP A 64 1.59 10.34 -10.89
C ASP A 64 1.44 9.28 -9.81
N TYR A 65 1.56 8.02 -10.20
CA TYR A 65 1.49 6.87 -9.30
C TYR A 65 2.85 6.51 -8.70
N GLU A 66 3.88 7.35 -8.88
CA GLU A 66 5.17 7.15 -8.21
C GLU A 66 4.96 7.16 -6.69
N ASP A 67 5.63 6.26 -5.99
CA ASP A 67 5.59 6.12 -4.52
C ASP A 67 4.24 5.79 -3.91
N LEU A 68 3.30 5.37 -4.74
CA LEU A 68 2.02 4.88 -4.29
C LEU A 68 2.12 3.39 -3.89
N LEU A 69 1.67 3.11 -2.68
CA LEU A 69 1.59 1.77 -2.10
C LEU A 69 0.13 1.38 -1.88
N VAL A 70 -0.13 0.07 -1.94
CA VAL A 70 -1.39 -0.54 -1.52
C VAL A 70 -1.08 -1.55 -0.42
N GLY A 71 -1.85 -1.51 0.66
CA GLY A 71 -1.63 -2.30 1.86
C GLY A 71 -2.91 -2.94 2.37
N LEU A 72 -2.76 -4.15 2.91
CA LEU A 72 -3.83 -4.91 3.57
C LEU A 72 -3.55 -5.06 5.05
N TYR A 73 -4.54 -4.71 5.87
CA TYR A 73 -4.53 -4.87 7.31
C TYR A 73 -5.59 -5.89 7.70
N ILE A 74 -5.30 -6.75 8.67
CA ILE A 74 -6.31 -7.66 9.22
C ILE A 74 -7.43 -6.81 9.84
N ASP A 75 -8.69 -7.11 9.49
CA ASP A 75 -9.85 -6.30 9.89
C ASP A 75 -10.02 -6.21 11.41
N GLN A 76 -9.82 -7.32 12.10
CA GLN A 76 -10.00 -7.44 13.56
C GLN A 76 -8.79 -6.96 14.37
N ASP A 77 -7.74 -6.47 13.72
CA ASP A 77 -6.56 -5.93 14.41
C ASP A 77 -6.73 -4.42 14.71
N THR A 78 -6.03 -3.97 15.73
CA THR A 78 -5.86 -2.56 16.08
C THR A 78 -4.89 -1.82 15.16
N LEU A 79 -4.05 -2.54 14.40
CA LEU A 79 -3.12 -1.96 13.44
C LEU A 79 -3.83 -1.35 12.23
N ASP A 80 -3.35 -0.19 11.81
CA ASP A 80 -3.88 0.57 10.68
C ASP A 80 -2.79 1.32 9.91
N LEU A 81 -3.21 2.01 8.85
CA LEU A 81 -2.38 2.79 7.94
C LEU A 81 -1.44 3.80 8.64
N PHE A 82 -1.83 4.30 9.82
CA PHE A 82 -1.10 5.35 10.53
C PHE A 82 -0.20 4.81 11.65
N SER A 83 -0.46 3.58 12.11
CA SER A 83 0.22 2.99 13.27
C SER A 83 1.30 1.98 12.90
N SER A 84 1.14 1.23 11.79
CA SER A 84 2.10 0.20 11.37
C SER A 84 2.17 0.02 9.86
N ALA A 85 3.25 -0.64 9.41
CA ALA A 85 3.26 -1.23 8.08
C ALA A 85 2.14 -2.28 7.97
N PRO A 86 1.57 -2.49 6.77
CA PRO A 86 0.54 -3.51 6.57
C PRO A 86 1.13 -4.93 6.61
N TYR A 87 0.26 -5.92 6.73
CA TYR A 87 0.63 -7.35 6.63
C TYR A 87 1.04 -7.74 5.22
N TYR A 88 0.34 -7.17 4.24
CA TYR A 88 0.64 -7.37 2.83
C TYR A 88 0.74 -6.02 2.14
N ILE A 89 1.73 -5.86 1.26
CA ILE A 89 2.00 -4.59 0.59
C ILE A 89 2.45 -4.81 -0.85
N ALA A 90 2.03 -3.93 -1.74
CA ALA A 90 2.53 -3.85 -3.11
C ALA A 90 2.70 -2.41 -3.55
N GLN A 91 3.67 -2.19 -4.43
CA GLN A 91 3.84 -0.92 -5.12
C GLN A 91 2.88 -0.84 -6.31
N VAL A 92 2.27 0.31 -6.49
CA VAL A 92 1.45 0.62 -7.67
C VAL A 92 2.38 0.89 -8.85
N ASP A 93 2.01 0.40 -10.03
CA ASP A 93 2.75 0.68 -11.26
C ASP A 93 2.42 2.05 -11.87
N THR A 94 3.12 2.42 -12.93
CA THR A 94 2.93 3.71 -13.62
C THR A 94 1.57 3.86 -14.30
N ALA A 95 0.80 2.77 -14.41
CA ALA A 95 -0.56 2.75 -14.95
C ALA A 95 -1.63 2.67 -13.84
N GLY A 96 -1.24 2.86 -12.57
CA GLY A 96 -2.14 2.80 -11.42
C GLY A 96 -2.52 1.39 -11.00
N LYS A 97 -1.90 0.33 -11.53
CA LYS A 97 -2.26 -1.05 -11.20
C LYS A 97 -1.41 -1.59 -10.06
N PHE A 98 -2.00 -2.49 -9.28
CA PHE A 98 -1.28 -3.21 -8.23
C PHE A 98 -1.63 -4.69 -8.22
N GLU A 99 -0.72 -5.50 -7.68
CA GLU A 99 -0.93 -6.91 -7.39
C GLU A 99 -0.22 -7.26 -6.09
N ILE A 100 -0.99 -7.70 -5.10
CA ILE A 100 -0.49 -8.27 -3.85
C ILE A 100 -0.61 -9.79 -3.96
N THR A 101 0.48 -10.50 -3.71
CA THR A 101 0.54 -11.98 -3.81
C THR A 101 0.85 -12.61 -2.46
N ASN A 102 0.68 -13.93 -2.39
CA ASN A 102 1.02 -14.73 -1.22
C ASN A 102 0.19 -14.38 0.02
N ILE A 103 -1.08 -14.07 -0.22
CA ILE A 103 -2.02 -13.69 0.83
C ILE A 103 -2.63 -14.96 1.43
N LYS A 104 -2.68 -15.00 2.76
CA LYS A 104 -3.42 -16.02 3.50
C LYS A 104 -4.92 -15.67 3.46
N ALA A 105 -5.78 -16.69 3.40
CA ALA A 105 -7.22 -16.45 3.42
C ALA A 105 -7.63 -15.68 4.69
N GLY A 106 -8.49 -14.66 4.54
CA GLY A 106 -8.84 -13.78 5.64
C GLY A 106 -9.71 -12.59 5.22
N THR A 107 -10.08 -11.76 6.20
CA THR A 107 -10.81 -10.50 5.99
C THR A 107 -9.88 -9.33 6.27
N PHE A 108 -9.80 -8.39 5.32
CA PHE A 108 -8.81 -7.33 5.34
C PHE A 108 -9.43 -5.96 5.09
N ARG A 109 -8.84 -4.93 5.69
CA ARG A 109 -9.04 -3.53 5.28
C ARG A 109 -7.97 -3.16 4.27
N ALA A 110 -8.39 -2.53 3.16
CA ALA A 110 -7.51 -2.17 2.06
C ALA A 110 -7.32 -0.66 1.97
N TYR A 111 -6.07 -0.23 1.89
CA TYR A 111 -5.67 1.17 1.81
C TYR A 111 -4.69 1.38 0.67
N ALA A 112 -4.69 2.60 0.12
CA ALA A 112 -3.66 3.10 -0.78
C ALA A 112 -3.15 4.44 -0.26
N TRP A 113 -1.84 4.69 -0.32
CA TRP A 113 -1.23 5.94 0.14
C TRP A 113 0.06 6.24 -0.60
N TYR A 114 0.48 7.50 -0.57
CA TYR A 114 1.84 7.88 -0.95
C TYR A 114 2.79 7.66 0.21
N ASP A 115 3.95 7.08 -0.06
CA ASP A 115 5.04 6.87 0.89
C ASP A 115 6.33 7.50 0.36
N ASP A 116 6.42 8.83 0.41
CA ASP A 116 7.57 9.56 -0.16
C ASP A 116 8.83 9.45 0.71
N ASN A 117 8.66 9.08 1.97
CA ASN A 117 9.69 8.99 2.99
C ASN A 117 10.12 7.54 3.31
N ASN A 118 9.56 6.55 2.61
CA ASN A 118 9.77 5.11 2.80
C ASN A 118 9.49 4.63 4.25
N SER A 119 8.49 5.20 4.92
CA SER A 119 8.09 4.80 6.28
C SER A 119 7.18 3.57 6.28
N LEU A 120 6.61 3.19 5.13
CA LEU A 120 5.59 2.14 4.96
C LEU A 120 4.28 2.41 5.71
N LYS A 121 4.09 3.65 6.16
CA LYS A 121 2.90 4.14 6.86
C LYS A 121 2.51 5.46 6.21
N THR A 122 1.32 5.96 6.51
CA THR A 122 0.96 7.31 6.08
C THR A 122 1.00 8.33 7.22
N GLU A 123 1.37 9.56 6.89
CA GLU A 123 1.19 10.72 7.75
C GLU A 123 -0.10 11.48 7.38
N TYR A 124 -1.09 11.46 8.28
CA TYR A 124 -2.44 12.03 8.06
C TYR A 124 -2.47 13.45 7.45
N ARG A 125 -1.47 14.28 7.74
CA ARG A 125 -1.42 15.70 7.31
C ARG A 125 -0.62 15.93 6.03
N SER A 126 0.25 15.01 5.65
CA SER A 126 1.28 15.21 4.63
C SER A 126 1.00 14.39 3.38
N GLU A 127 0.48 13.18 3.54
CA GLU A 127 0.42 12.19 2.49
C GLU A 127 -1.03 11.89 2.08
N PRO A 128 -1.35 11.93 0.77
CA PRO A 128 -2.64 11.49 0.28
C PRO A 128 -2.86 10.00 0.47
N TYR A 129 -4.10 9.63 0.82
CA TYR A 129 -4.50 8.24 1.01
C TYR A 129 -5.96 8.00 0.61
N GLY A 130 -6.31 6.73 0.46
CA GLY A 130 -7.63 6.25 0.12
C GLY A 130 -7.83 4.85 0.66
N PHE A 131 -9.08 4.40 0.71
CA PHE A 131 -9.44 3.12 1.29
C PHE A 131 -10.73 2.57 0.70
N ILE A 132 -10.93 1.27 0.87
CA ILE A 132 -12.21 0.62 0.64
C ILE A 132 -12.99 0.69 1.95
N SER A 133 -14.23 1.20 1.89
CA SER A 133 -15.03 1.45 3.10
C SER A 133 -15.35 0.18 3.88
N GLU A 134 -15.62 -0.90 3.16
CA GLU A 134 -15.95 -2.20 3.74
C GLU A 134 -14.73 -3.13 3.68
N PRO A 135 -14.54 -3.99 4.69
CA PRO A 135 -13.52 -5.02 4.63
C PRO A 135 -13.74 -5.96 3.44
N ILE A 136 -12.63 -6.41 2.84
CA ILE A 136 -12.62 -7.37 1.75
C ILE A 136 -12.39 -8.78 2.28
N GLU A 137 -13.17 -9.74 1.82
CA GLU A 137 -12.97 -11.16 2.12
C GLU A 137 -12.13 -11.83 1.02
N VAL A 138 -10.93 -12.29 1.39
CA VAL A 138 -10.00 -12.98 0.49
C VAL A 138 -10.07 -14.47 0.78
N ASN A 139 -10.95 -15.17 0.09
CA ASN A 139 -11.07 -16.64 0.12
C ASN A 139 -10.74 -17.29 -1.25
N LYS A 140 -10.45 -16.45 -2.24
CA LYS A 140 -10.03 -16.74 -3.60
C LYS A 140 -9.24 -15.53 -4.11
N ASN A 141 -8.64 -15.65 -5.30
CA ASN A 141 -8.02 -14.51 -5.95
C ASN A 141 -9.07 -13.42 -6.22
N LEU A 142 -8.76 -12.19 -5.81
CA LEU A 142 -9.57 -11.02 -6.09
C LEU A 142 -8.92 -10.20 -7.20
N GLU A 143 -9.75 -9.73 -8.12
CA GLU A 143 -9.35 -8.92 -9.27
C GLU A 143 -10.22 -7.66 -9.31
N ASP A 144 -9.77 -6.66 -10.06
CA ASP A 144 -10.49 -5.40 -10.31
C ASP A 144 -10.85 -4.59 -9.06
N LEU A 145 -10.06 -4.71 -8.01
CA LEU A 145 -10.26 -3.92 -6.79
C LEU A 145 -9.94 -2.45 -7.07
N GLN A 146 -10.90 -1.54 -6.83
CA GLN A 146 -10.72 -0.11 -7.08
C GLN A 146 -10.52 0.65 -5.76
N ILE A 147 -9.42 1.39 -5.64
CA ILE A 147 -9.17 2.30 -4.53
C ILE A 147 -9.02 3.71 -5.08
N ASN A 148 -9.80 4.66 -4.57
CA ASN A 148 -9.69 6.05 -4.99
C ASN A 148 -9.03 6.88 -3.89
N ILE A 149 -7.92 7.53 -4.22
CA ILE A 149 -7.18 8.40 -3.32
C ILE A 149 -7.58 9.87 -3.51
N ASN A 150 -7.51 10.63 -2.43
CA ASN A 150 -7.60 12.08 -2.54
C ASN A 150 -6.24 12.67 -2.99
N ARG A 151 -6.21 13.94 -3.37
CA ARG A 151 -4.97 14.70 -3.52
C ARG A 151 -4.78 15.55 -2.26
N ALA A 152 -4.25 14.98 -1.18
CA ALA A 152 -3.92 15.75 0.00
C ALA A 152 -2.56 16.44 -0.20
N ARG A 153 -2.56 17.67 -0.72
CA ARG A 153 -1.60 18.66 -0.24
C ARG A 153 -2.46 19.74 0.41
N PHE A 154 -2.58 19.73 1.74
CA PHE A 154 -3.36 20.70 2.50
C PHE A 154 -2.78 22.14 2.45
N GLU A 155 -2.00 22.47 1.44
CA GLU A 155 -1.64 23.85 1.13
C GLU A 155 -2.77 24.45 0.27
N SER A 156 -3.73 25.09 0.95
CA SER A 156 -4.72 26.08 0.44
C SER A 156 -6.20 25.73 0.63
N ILE A 157 -6.63 25.42 1.86
CA ILE A 157 -7.96 25.85 2.35
C ILE A 157 -7.78 27.09 3.23
N LYS A 158 -7.08 28.11 2.71
CA LYS A 158 -6.99 29.45 3.36
C LYS A 158 -7.75 30.54 2.62
N ASN A 159 -8.26 30.28 1.42
CA ASN A 159 -8.92 31.30 0.59
C ASN A 159 -10.37 30.96 0.22
N GLN A 160 -11.16 30.41 1.16
CA GLN A 160 -12.59 30.71 1.11
C GLN A 160 -12.78 32.05 1.82
N GLN A 161 -12.94 33.10 1.01
CA GLN A 161 -13.30 34.42 1.49
C GLN A 161 -14.54 34.29 2.37
N VAL A 162 -14.36 34.52 3.67
CA VAL A 162 -15.47 34.71 4.59
C VAL A 162 -16.15 36.00 4.15
N PHE A 163 -17.28 35.88 3.44
CA PHE A 163 -18.20 36.99 3.26
C PHE A 163 -18.76 37.35 4.63
N GLN A 164 -18.10 38.27 5.31
CA GLN A 164 -18.62 38.90 6.51
C GLN A 164 -19.74 39.86 6.09
N PHE A 165 -20.98 39.43 6.27
CA PHE A 165 -22.11 40.37 6.26
C PHE A 165 -22.02 41.24 7.52
N ARG A 166 -21.72 42.53 7.35
CA ARG A 166 -21.98 43.52 8.40
C ARG A 166 -23.41 44.03 8.26
N LYS A 167 -24.13 44.11 9.39
CA LYS A 167 -25.24 45.05 9.55
C LYS A 167 -24.68 46.46 9.74
#